data_AF-A0A3C0FYW2-F1
#
_entry.id   AF-A0A3C0FYW2-F1
#
_cell.length_a   1.000
_cell.length_b   1.000
_cell.length_c   1.000
_cell.angle_alpha   90.00
_cell.angle_beta   90.00
_cell.angle_gamma   90.00
#
_symmetry.space_group_name_H-M   'P 1'
#
loop_
_entity.id
_entity.type
_entity.pdbx_description
1 polymer ?
#
loop_
_entity_poly.entity_id
_entity_poly.type
_entity_poly.pdbx_seq_one_letter_code
_entity_poly.pdbx_strand_id
1 'polypeptide(L)'
;MLIGIVGLIGSGKDTVAEHLVTQHGYTKDSFAKSLKDAVSAMFNWDREMLEGNTESSRHWREQPDTFWSEKFGKPVTPRWVLQHFGTEVMRGNMYDAIWVDSCIGRYKGQNTVISDTRFPNEVKKIREHGGIISLVKRGEDPEWFTNYVEGNIEPTGIHSSEYAWAK
;
A
#
# COMPACT_ATOMS: atom_id res chain seq x y z
N MET A 1 16.28 11.86 -0.58
CA MET A 1 16.37 10.56 -1.30
C MET A 1 15.05 9.79 -1.14
N LEU A 2 14.53 9.20 -2.22
CA LEU A 2 13.31 8.41 -2.21
C LEU A 2 13.64 6.90 -2.26
N ILE A 3 13.06 6.10 -1.37
CA ILE A 3 13.26 4.65 -1.31
C ILE A 3 11.90 3.94 -1.36
N GLY A 4 11.69 3.07 -2.35
CA GLY A 4 10.63 2.08 -2.33
C GLY A 4 11.12 0.77 -1.74
N ILE A 5 10.39 0.18 -0.80
CA ILE A 5 10.73 -1.12 -0.21
C ILE A 5 9.84 -2.21 -0.80
N VAL A 6 10.46 -3.27 -1.30
CA VAL A 6 9.81 -4.46 -1.86
C VAL A 6 10.31 -5.74 -1.18
N GLY A 7 9.63 -6.87 -1.41
CA GLY A 7 9.95 -8.15 -0.78
C GLY A 7 8.69 -8.94 -0.39
N LEU A 8 8.86 -10.21 -0.07
CA LEU A 8 7.77 -11.11 0.31
C LEU A 8 7.19 -10.79 1.69
N ILE A 9 5.94 -11.20 1.95
CA ILE A 9 5.37 -11.15 3.31
C ILE A 9 6.30 -11.84 4.32
N GLY A 10 6.47 -11.24 5.50
CA GLY A 10 7.35 -11.77 6.53
C GLY A 10 8.86 -11.54 6.30
N SER A 11 9.28 -10.89 5.22
CA SER A 11 10.72 -10.64 4.97
C SER A 11 11.35 -9.60 5.89
N GLY A 12 10.55 -8.75 6.55
CA GLY A 12 11.01 -7.68 7.43
C GLY A 12 11.00 -6.29 6.80
N LYS A 13 10.31 -6.09 5.66
CA LYS A 13 10.13 -4.78 4.99
C LYS A 13 9.75 -3.66 5.94
N ASP A 14 8.72 -3.89 6.77
CA ASP A 14 8.23 -2.88 7.70
C ASP A 14 9.28 -2.55 8.78
N THR A 15 10.06 -3.53 9.23
CA THR A 15 11.16 -3.32 10.17
C THR A 15 12.26 -2.45 9.57
N VAL A 16 12.63 -2.69 8.30
CA VAL A 16 13.62 -1.86 7.59
C VAL A 16 13.09 -0.42 7.38
N ALA A 17 11.83 -0.28 6.98
CA ALA A 17 11.19 1.02 6.84
C ALA A 17 11.21 1.81 8.15
N GLU A 18 10.85 1.16 9.26
CA GLU A 18 10.83 1.77 10.58
C GLU A 18 12.24 2.16 11.07
N HIS A 19 13.24 1.33 10.76
CA HIS A 19 14.64 1.65 11.07
C HIS A 19 15.14 2.89 10.33
N LEU A 20 14.78 3.04 9.04
CA LEU A 20 15.10 4.25 8.26
C LEU A 20 14.48 5.50 8.88
N VAL A 21 13.24 5.40 9.35
CA VAL A 21 12.53 6.51 10.00
C VAL A 21 13.21 6.88 11.32
N THR A 22 13.39 5.90 12.20
CA THR A 22 13.83 6.12 13.59
C THR A 22 15.32 6.44 13.71
N GLN A 23 16.18 5.86 12.86
CA GLN A 23 17.64 5.99 12.97
C GLN A 23 18.27 6.90 11.90
N HIS A 24 17.58 7.14 10.78
CA HIS A 24 18.15 7.84 9.63
C HIS A 24 17.33 9.05 9.17
N GLY A 25 16.32 9.48 9.94
CA GLY A 25 15.55 10.69 9.67
C GLY A 25 14.71 10.64 8.40
N TYR A 26 14.29 9.44 7.98
CA TYR A 26 13.35 9.30 6.87
C TYR A 26 11.94 9.64 7.30
N THR A 27 11.16 10.21 6.38
CA THR A 27 9.71 10.29 6.49
C THR A 27 9.09 9.04 5.87
N LYS A 28 8.18 8.38 6.58
CA LYS A 28 7.38 7.30 6.03
C LYS A 28 6.21 7.86 5.23
N ASP A 29 6.03 7.38 4.01
CA ASP A 29 4.82 7.63 3.21
C ASP A 29 4.28 6.29 2.67
N SER A 30 3.08 6.33 2.08
CA SER A 30 2.44 5.17 1.46
C SER A 30 1.57 5.59 0.28
N PHE A 31 1.38 4.69 -0.69
CA PHE A 31 0.47 4.95 -1.81
C PHE A 31 -0.99 5.12 -1.34
N ALA A 32 -1.39 4.37 -0.31
CA ALA A 32 -2.73 4.43 0.24
C ALA A 32 -3.02 5.65 1.14
N LYS A 33 -2.03 6.51 1.44
CA LYS A 33 -2.20 7.64 2.36
C LYS A 33 -3.34 8.56 1.94
N SER A 34 -3.32 9.07 0.70
CA SER A 34 -4.37 10.00 0.23
C SER A 34 -5.74 9.36 0.10
N LEU A 35 -5.82 8.05 -0.15
CA LEU A 35 -7.08 7.31 -0.08
C LEU A 35 -7.65 7.35 1.35
N LYS A 36 -6.83 7.01 2.34
CA LYS A 36 -7.25 7.04 3.75
C LYS A 36 -7.57 8.44 4.24
N ASP A 37 -6.80 9.45 3.84
CA ASP A 37 -7.06 10.86 4.17
C ASP A 37 -8.42 11.32 3.61
N ALA A 38 -8.69 11.02 2.34
CA ALA A 38 -9.95 11.40 1.69
C ALA A 38 -11.14 10.66 2.31
N VAL A 39 -11.05 9.35 2.48
CA VAL A 39 -12.12 8.53 3.07
C VAL A 39 -12.39 8.96 4.51
N SER A 40 -11.36 9.23 5.31
CA SER A 40 -11.51 9.78 6.67
C SER A 40 -12.34 11.06 6.67
N ALA A 41 -11.99 12.02 5.81
CA ALA A 41 -12.66 13.31 5.75
C ALA A 41 -14.11 13.20 5.25
N MET A 42 -14.36 12.40 4.20
CA MET A 42 -15.69 12.24 3.61
C MET A 42 -16.66 11.47 4.51
N PHE A 43 -16.18 10.40 5.15
CA PHE A 43 -17.02 9.53 5.99
C PHE A 43 -16.99 9.94 7.47
N ASN A 44 -16.24 10.98 7.83
CA ASN A 44 -16.04 11.45 9.20
C ASN A 44 -15.56 10.33 10.14
N TRP A 45 -14.61 9.53 9.67
CA TRP A 45 -14.00 8.45 10.43
C TRP A 45 -12.64 8.85 10.99
N ASP A 46 -12.28 8.24 12.11
CA ASP A 46 -10.96 8.41 12.72
C ASP A 46 -9.87 7.99 11.72
N ARG A 47 -8.96 8.92 11.45
CA ARG A 47 -7.91 8.73 10.47
C ARG A 47 -6.92 7.65 10.88
N GLU A 48 -6.55 7.56 12.14
CA GLU A 48 -5.60 6.55 12.63
C GLU A 48 -6.22 5.15 12.57
N MET A 49 -7.52 5.04 12.87
CA MET A 49 -8.24 3.75 12.80
C MET A 49 -8.30 3.18 11.37
N LEU A 50 -8.21 4.02 10.33
CA LEU A 50 -8.14 3.58 8.94
C LEU A 50 -6.79 2.95 8.56
N GLU A 51 -5.72 3.18 9.34
CA GLU A 51 -4.40 2.59 9.06
C GLU A 51 -4.43 1.07 9.13
N GLY A 52 -5.13 0.51 10.14
CA GLY A 52 -5.18 -0.94 10.34
C GLY A 52 -3.84 -1.54 10.80
N ASN A 53 -3.03 -0.75 11.48
CA ASN A 53 -1.73 -1.14 12.01
C ASN A 53 -1.85 -1.85 13.38
N THR A 54 -2.95 -1.66 14.10
CA THR A 54 -3.27 -2.35 15.37
C THR A 54 -4.36 -3.41 15.19
N GLU A 55 -4.47 -4.34 16.14
CA GLU A 55 -5.57 -5.32 16.14
C GLU A 55 -6.95 -4.65 16.24
N SER A 56 -7.07 -3.63 17.09
CA SER A 56 -8.31 -2.86 17.26
C SER A 56 -8.73 -2.13 15.98
N SER A 57 -7.79 -1.46 15.31
CA SER A 57 -8.08 -0.77 14.05
C SER A 57 -8.40 -1.75 12.92
N ARG A 58 -7.76 -2.93 12.89
CA ARG A 58 -8.12 -4.00 11.94
C ARG A 58 -9.53 -4.49 12.17
N HIS A 59 -9.89 -4.81 13.42
CA HIS A 59 -11.22 -5.29 13.76
C HIS A 59 -12.30 -4.24 13.43
N TRP A 60 -12.08 -2.99 13.83
CA TRP A 60 -13.00 -1.88 13.57
C TRP A 60 -13.27 -1.67 12.07
N ARG A 61 -12.25 -1.76 11.21
CA ARG A 61 -12.44 -1.58 9.75
C ARG A 61 -13.35 -2.63 9.12
N GLU A 62 -13.51 -3.78 9.76
CA GLU A 62 -14.41 -4.85 9.31
C GLU A 62 -15.81 -4.72 9.91
N GLN A 63 -16.03 -3.81 10.87
CA GLN A 63 -17.34 -3.57 11.44
C GLN A 63 -18.17 -2.60 10.58
N PRO A 64 -19.48 -2.86 10.40
CA PRO A 64 -20.37 -1.91 9.76
C PRO A 64 -20.48 -0.61 10.56
N ASP A 65 -20.39 0.52 9.87
CA ASP A 65 -20.74 1.82 10.43
C ASP A 65 -22.27 1.98 10.41
N THR A 66 -22.89 2.22 11.56
CA THR A 66 -24.36 2.30 11.68
C THR A 66 -24.96 3.39 10.80
N PHE A 67 -24.39 4.61 10.85
CA PHE A 67 -24.95 5.76 10.13
C PHE A 67 -24.83 5.57 8.62
N TRP A 68 -23.65 5.21 8.13
CA TRP A 68 -23.43 4.99 6.70
C TRP A 68 -24.15 3.76 6.19
N SER A 69 -24.28 2.69 6.99
CA SER A 69 -25.04 1.51 6.60
C SER A 69 -26.53 1.85 6.39
N GLU A 70 -27.11 2.68 7.25
CA GLU A 70 -28.48 3.18 7.07
C GLU A 70 -28.61 4.02 5.80
N LYS A 71 -27.68 4.96 5.57
CA LYS A 71 -27.69 5.82 4.36
C LYS A 71 -27.55 5.05 3.05
N PHE A 72 -26.75 3.99 3.05
CA PHE A 72 -26.54 3.15 1.86
C PHE A 72 -27.58 2.03 1.71
N GLY A 73 -28.42 1.79 2.73
CA GLY A 73 -29.40 0.68 2.74
C GLY A 73 -28.75 -0.70 2.74
N LYS A 74 -27.49 -0.82 3.16
CA LYS A 74 -26.72 -2.07 3.25
C LYS A 74 -25.57 -1.92 4.25
N PRO A 75 -25.01 -3.01 4.80
CA PRO A 75 -23.81 -2.92 5.63
C PRO A 75 -22.65 -2.23 4.89
N VAL A 76 -22.13 -1.15 5.47
CA VAL A 76 -20.98 -0.38 4.97
C VAL A 76 -19.87 -0.43 5.99
N THR A 77 -18.75 -1.04 5.63
CA THR A 77 -17.55 -1.11 6.48
C THR A 77 -16.46 -0.17 5.94
N PRO A 78 -15.58 0.38 6.80
CA PRO A 78 -14.42 1.13 6.33
C PRO A 78 -13.54 0.35 5.36
N ARG A 79 -13.39 -0.97 5.56
CA ARG A 79 -12.69 -1.85 4.60
C ARG A 79 -13.32 -1.80 3.22
N TRP A 80 -14.64 -2.01 3.16
CA TRP A 80 -15.36 -2.04 1.89
C TRP A 80 -15.26 -0.69 1.18
N VAL A 81 -15.39 0.42 1.89
CA VAL A 81 -15.25 1.76 1.31
C VAL A 81 -13.84 2.00 0.78
N LEU A 82 -12.78 1.67 1.56
CA LEU A 82 -11.40 1.83 1.10
C LEU A 82 -11.13 1.02 -0.17
N GLN A 83 -11.68 -0.20 -0.27
CA GLN A 83 -11.56 -1.02 -1.48
C GLN A 83 -12.36 -0.42 -2.63
N HIS A 84 -13.66 -0.23 -2.46
CA HIS A 84 -14.57 0.21 -3.53
C HIS A 84 -14.22 1.62 -4.04
N PHE A 85 -13.95 2.56 -3.15
CA PHE A 85 -13.52 3.90 -3.54
C PHE A 85 -12.10 3.86 -4.14
N GLY A 86 -11.21 3.07 -3.54
CA GLY A 86 -9.82 2.93 -3.98
C GLY A 86 -9.67 2.34 -5.39
N THR A 87 -10.47 1.34 -5.74
CA THR A 87 -10.40 0.62 -7.01
C THR A 87 -11.49 1.08 -7.97
N GLU A 88 -12.76 0.76 -7.68
CA GLU A 88 -13.86 0.92 -8.62
C GLU A 88 -14.08 2.39 -8.98
N VAL A 89 -14.14 3.28 -7.98
CA VAL A 89 -14.41 4.69 -8.25
C VAL A 89 -13.19 5.38 -8.86
N MET A 90 -12.04 5.23 -8.20
CA MET A 90 -10.87 6.05 -8.51
C MET A 90 -10.00 5.41 -9.60
N ARG A 91 -9.43 4.22 -9.38
CA ARG A 91 -8.55 3.58 -10.39
C ARG A 91 -9.31 3.05 -11.60
N GLY A 92 -10.58 2.70 -11.48
CA GLY A 92 -11.36 2.08 -12.56
C GLY A 92 -12.18 3.07 -13.39
N ASN A 93 -12.53 4.23 -12.82
CA ASN A 93 -13.49 5.15 -13.43
C ASN A 93 -13.09 6.64 -13.37
N MET A 94 -11.95 6.99 -12.79
CA MET A 94 -11.46 8.38 -12.75
C MET A 94 -10.04 8.52 -13.28
N TYR A 95 -9.05 7.94 -12.60
CA TYR A 95 -7.64 8.01 -13.00
C TYR A 95 -6.84 6.87 -12.35
N ASP A 96 -6.43 5.89 -13.16
CA ASP A 96 -5.77 4.64 -12.76
C ASP A 96 -4.55 4.85 -11.86
N ALA A 97 -3.76 5.90 -12.13
CA ALA A 97 -2.51 6.17 -11.43
C ALA A 97 -2.67 7.13 -10.23
N ILE A 98 -3.90 7.52 -9.84
CA ILE A 98 -4.15 8.60 -8.87
C ILE A 98 -3.38 8.45 -7.55
N TRP A 99 -3.30 7.25 -7.00
CA TRP A 99 -2.62 7.02 -5.72
C TRP A 99 -1.10 7.10 -5.83
N VAL A 100 -0.57 6.61 -6.96
CA VAL A 100 0.86 6.65 -7.25
C VAL A 100 1.27 8.09 -7.50
N ASP A 101 0.57 8.78 -8.39
CA ASP A 101 0.88 10.18 -8.73
C ASP A 101 0.60 11.13 -7.56
N SER A 102 -0.40 10.84 -6.71
CA SER A 102 -0.60 11.58 -5.46
C SER A 102 0.58 11.40 -4.50
N CYS A 103 1.10 10.17 -4.35
CA CYS A 103 2.28 9.91 -3.52
C CYS A 103 3.51 10.66 -4.02
N ILE A 104 3.75 10.59 -5.33
CA ILE A 104 4.83 11.35 -5.97
C ILE A 104 4.62 12.87 -5.84
N GLY A 105 3.40 13.37 -5.98
CA GLY A 105 3.10 14.79 -5.82
C GLY A 105 3.35 15.33 -4.40
N ARG A 106 3.22 14.47 -3.37
CA ARG A 106 3.59 14.79 -1.98
C ARG A 106 5.09 14.79 -1.73
N TYR A 107 5.87 14.08 -2.54
CA TYR A 107 7.32 14.05 -2.43
C TYR A 107 7.94 15.40 -2.80
N LYS A 108 8.73 16.00 -1.90
CA LYS A 108 9.37 17.31 -2.06
C LYS A 108 10.90 17.24 -1.99
N GLY A 109 11.48 16.07 -2.23
CA GLY A 109 12.94 15.85 -2.23
C GLY A 109 13.54 15.38 -0.89
N GLN A 110 12.77 15.45 0.20
CA GLN A 110 13.18 14.99 1.54
C GLN A 110 13.50 13.49 1.57
N ASN A 111 14.17 13.00 2.60
CA ASN A 111 14.39 11.55 2.76
C ASN A 111 13.04 10.87 3.02
N THR A 112 12.58 10.05 2.08
CA THR A 112 11.24 9.44 2.12
C THR A 112 11.33 7.94 1.83
N VAL A 113 10.67 7.14 2.65
CA VAL A 113 10.54 5.69 2.47
C VAL A 113 9.08 5.33 2.22
N ILE A 114 8.83 4.58 1.15
CA ILE A 114 7.53 4.01 0.78
C ILE A 114 7.58 2.50 1.08
N SER A 115 6.96 2.10 2.19
CA SER A 115 7.04 0.72 2.70
C SER A 115 6.14 -0.28 2.00
N ASP A 116 5.15 0.20 1.24
CA ASP A 116 4.09 -0.61 0.61
C ASP A 116 4.20 -0.67 -0.92
N THR A 117 5.41 -0.67 -1.47
CA THR A 117 5.62 -0.85 -2.91
C THR A 117 5.38 -2.32 -3.28
N ARG A 118 4.40 -2.57 -4.15
CA ARG A 118 3.92 -3.91 -4.50
C ARG A 118 3.70 -4.14 -5.99
N PHE A 119 3.63 -3.08 -6.79
CA PHE A 119 3.30 -3.18 -8.22
C PHE A 119 4.35 -2.55 -9.14
N PRO A 120 4.52 -3.04 -10.38
CA PRO A 120 5.50 -2.50 -11.33
C PRO A 120 5.34 -1.01 -11.64
N ASN A 121 4.11 -0.50 -11.70
CA ASN A 121 3.85 0.92 -11.94
C ASN A 121 4.36 1.80 -10.79
N GLU A 122 4.25 1.34 -9.55
CA GLU A 122 4.80 2.01 -8.36
C GLU A 122 6.32 2.04 -8.41
N VAL A 123 6.95 0.90 -8.70
CA VAL A 123 8.41 0.77 -8.89
C VAL A 123 8.90 1.72 -9.98
N LYS A 124 8.24 1.72 -11.13
CA LYS A 124 8.56 2.59 -12.27
C LYS A 124 8.50 4.06 -11.87
N LYS A 125 7.42 4.48 -11.21
CA LYS A 125 7.22 5.87 -10.79
C LYS A 125 8.25 6.32 -9.75
N ILE A 126 8.63 5.46 -8.81
CA ILE A 126 9.71 5.78 -7.86
C ILE A 126 11.04 6.00 -8.61
N ARG A 127 11.40 5.12 -9.55
CA ARG A 127 12.63 5.24 -10.35
C ARG A 127 12.65 6.49 -11.23
N GLU A 128 11.52 6.82 -11.87
CA GLU A 128 11.37 8.04 -12.68
C GLU A 128 11.64 9.32 -11.88
N HIS A 129 11.46 9.29 -10.55
CA HIS A 129 11.70 10.42 -9.66
C HIS A 129 13.05 10.31 -8.92
N GLY A 130 14.01 9.56 -9.49
CA GLY A 130 15.35 9.40 -8.93
C GLY A 130 15.40 8.57 -7.65
N GLY A 131 14.33 7.85 -7.34
CA GLY A 131 14.27 6.95 -6.19
C GLY A 131 14.92 5.60 -6.48
N ILE A 132 15.28 4.90 -5.42
CA ILE A 132 15.82 3.54 -5.48
C ILE A 132 14.79 2.52 -4.96
N ILE A 133 14.86 1.30 -5.46
CA ILE A 133 14.08 0.17 -4.95
C ILE A 133 15.00 -0.72 -4.14
N SER A 134 14.62 -0.98 -2.89
CA SER A 134 15.34 -1.85 -1.97
C SER A 134 14.54 -3.12 -1.72
N LEU A 135 15.11 -4.26 -2.10
CA LEU A 135 14.54 -5.58 -1.81
C LEU A 135 14.97 -6.03 -0.42
N VAL A 136 13.99 -6.28 0.45
CA VAL A 136 14.22 -6.95 1.73
C VAL A 136 13.90 -8.44 1.58
N LYS A 137 14.94 -9.26 1.67
CA LYS A 137 14.88 -10.72 1.56
C LYS A 137 15.24 -11.36 2.91
N ARG A 138 14.54 -12.44 3.26
CA ARG A 138 14.81 -13.25 4.45
C ARG A 138 14.80 -14.73 4.05
N GLY A 139 15.95 -15.39 4.21
CA GLY A 139 16.10 -16.79 3.82
C GLY A 139 16.05 -16.99 2.31
N GLU A 140 15.78 -18.22 1.90
CA GLU A 140 15.62 -18.61 0.51
C GLU A 140 14.24 -18.21 -0.02
N ASP A 141 14.18 -17.93 -1.33
CA ASP A 141 12.90 -17.65 -1.97
C ASP A 141 12.11 -18.96 -2.10
N PRO A 142 10.79 -18.93 -1.87
CA PRO A 142 9.96 -20.11 -2.07
C PRO A 142 9.95 -20.48 -3.55
N GLU A 143 9.86 -21.78 -3.85
CA GLU A 143 9.94 -22.31 -5.22
C GLU A 143 8.99 -21.62 -6.20
N TRP A 144 7.76 -21.33 -5.76
CA TRP A 144 6.78 -20.62 -6.59
C TRP A 144 7.25 -19.21 -7.00
N PHE A 145 8.01 -18.52 -6.15
CA PHE A 145 8.52 -17.19 -6.44
C PHE A 145 9.71 -17.26 -7.39
N THR A 146 10.60 -18.24 -7.21
CA THR A 146 11.69 -18.53 -8.16
C THR A 146 11.13 -18.87 -9.54
N ASN A 147 10.13 -19.75 -9.61
CA ASN A 147 9.43 -20.11 -10.86
C ASN A 147 8.77 -18.90 -11.52
N TYR A 148 8.25 -17.95 -10.74
CA TYR A 148 7.74 -16.69 -11.28
C TYR A 148 8.87 -15.83 -11.85
N VAL A 149 9.89 -15.52 -11.04
CA VAL A 149 10.97 -14.58 -11.42
C VAL A 149 11.76 -15.10 -12.62
N GLU A 150 12.19 -16.37 -12.58
CA GLU A 150 13.07 -16.99 -13.57
C GLU A 150 12.28 -17.67 -14.70
N GLY A 151 11.20 -18.38 -14.35
CA GLY A 151 10.42 -19.19 -15.29
C GLY A 151 9.24 -18.47 -15.95
N ASN A 152 8.90 -17.24 -15.52
CA ASN A 152 7.69 -16.53 -15.93
C ASN A 152 6.40 -17.32 -15.68
N ILE A 153 6.38 -18.16 -14.64
CA ILE A 153 5.21 -18.95 -14.25
C ILE A 153 4.39 -18.14 -13.23
N GLU A 154 3.20 -17.69 -13.62
CA GLU A 154 2.31 -16.95 -12.73
C GLU A 154 1.86 -17.79 -11.53
N PRO A 155 2.08 -17.35 -10.29
CA PRO A 155 1.71 -18.09 -9.09
C PRO A 155 0.19 -18.22 -8.96
N THR A 156 -0.31 -19.44 -8.73
CA THR A 156 -1.72 -19.72 -8.47
C THR A 156 -2.05 -19.57 -6.98
N GLY A 157 -3.17 -18.90 -6.65
CA GLY A 157 -3.63 -18.75 -5.26
C GLY A 157 -2.84 -17.73 -4.43
N ILE A 158 -1.91 -17.01 -5.05
CA ILE A 158 -1.15 -15.94 -4.41
C ILE A 158 -1.61 -14.61 -5.01
N HIS A 159 -1.91 -13.64 -4.15
CA HIS A 159 -2.33 -12.33 -4.62
C HIS A 159 -1.16 -11.61 -5.31
N SER A 160 -1.41 -10.98 -6.46
CA SER A 160 -0.37 -10.34 -7.29
C SER A 160 0.48 -9.32 -6.54
N SER A 161 -0.07 -8.67 -5.53
CA SER A 161 0.67 -7.72 -4.69
C SER A 161 1.86 -8.33 -3.93
N GLU A 162 1.93 -9.66 -3.82
CA GLU A 162 3.05 -10.35 -3.17
C GLU A 162 4.26 -10.54 -4.11
N TYR A 163 4.06 -10.58 -5.43
CA TYR A 163 5.11 -10.93 -6.39
C TYR A 163 5.25 -9.98 -7.59
N ALA A 164 4.23 -9.19 -7.93
CA ALA A 164 4.20 -8.41 -9.17
C ALA A 164 5.39 -7.44 -9.29
N TRP A 165 5.84 -6.87 -8.18
CA TRP A 165 7.00 -5.96 -8.10
C TRP A 165 8.33 -6.59 -8.55
N ALA A 166 8.44 -7.92 -8.63
CA ALA A 166 9.68 -8.64 -8.93
C ALA A 166 9.94 -8.80 -10.43
N LYS A 167 9.10 -8.20 -11.29
CA LYS A 167 9.32 -8.06 -12.73
C LYS A 167 9.81 -6.66 -13.05
#